data_AF-A0A3D0W166-F1
#
_entry.id   AF-A0A3D0W166-F1
#
_cell.length_a   1.000
_cell.length_b   1.000
_cell.length_c   1.000
_cell.angle_alpha   90.00
_cell.angle_beta   90.00
_cell.angle_gamma   90.00
#
_symmetry.space_group_name_H-M   'P 1'
#
loop_
_entity.id
_entity.type
_entity.pdbx_description
1 polymer ?
#
loop_
_entity_poly.entity_id
_entity_poly.type
_entity_poly.pdbx_seq_one_letter_code
_entity_poly.pdbx_strand_id
1 'polypeptide(L)'
;MNPWECKKWRKIYASKKFRHGIVILSEDTVPQNIRDEFSQFNKWLINHFDFPIQIKTTLINSKMVQMNNGAWTYGIFKYYSSNRYPVIKMPVASGEINWDIEDILGSYVHELTHYFQWLNQYEQTDQESERQANYHRYRKIRNYYKDIGRDTIV
;
A
#
# COMPACT_ATOMS: atom_id res chain seq x y z
N MET A 1 -3.99 -16.53 -8.69
CA MET A 1 -4.56 -16.37 -7.33
C MET A 1 -4.50 -14.90 -6.96
N ASN A 2 -5.58 -14.29 -6.48
CA ASN A 2 -5.61 -12.85 -6.15
C ASN A 2 -5.11 -12.61 -4.71
N PRO A 3 -3.96 -11.94 -4.46
CA PRO A 3 -3.43 -11.73 -3.12
C PRO A 3 -4.40 -11.03 -2.17
N TRP A 4 -5.17 -10.08 -2.69
CA TRP A 4 -6.11 -9.24 -1.94
C TRP A 4 -7.31 -10.01 -1.37
N GLU A 5 -7.67 -11.13 -1.98
CA GLU A 5 -8.82 -11.96 -1.58
C GLU A 5 -8.39 -13.25 -0.87
N CYS A 6 -7.10 -13.60 -0.94
CA CYS A 6 -6.56 -14.80 -0.32
C CYS A 6 -6.68 -14.73 1.21
N LYS A 7 -7.17 -15.81 1.82
CA LYS A 7 -7.36 -15.94 3.28
C LYS A 7 -6.48 -17.01 3.92
N LYS A 8 -5.36 -17.41 3.28
CA LYS A 8 -4.40 -18.38 3.84
C LYS A 8 -3.89 -17.93 5.21
N TRP A 9 -3.72 -16.63 5.38
CA TRP A 9 -3.33 -15.98 6.63
C TRP A 9 -4.14 -16.41 7.85
N ARG A 10 -5.43 -16.75 7.68
CA ARG A 10 -6.29 -17.20 8.79
C ARG A 10 -5.73 -18.44 9.47
N LYS A 11 -5.16 -19.38 8.70
CA LYS A 11 -4.52 -20.59 9.22
C LYS A 11 -3.13 -20.29 9.77
N ILE A 12 -2.36 -19.46 9.06
CA ILE A 12 -0.97 -19.12 9.41
C ILE A 12 -0.89 -18.38 10.74
N TYR A 13 -1.85 -17.49 11.00
CA TYR A 13 -1.83 -16.57 12.15
C TYR A 13 -2.96 -16.80 13.15
N ALA A 14 -3.70 -17.92 13.06
CA ALA A 14 -4.90 -18.21 13.86
C ALA A 14 -4.72 -18.00 15.38
N SER A 15 -3.55 -18.34 15.91
CA SER A 15 -3.24 -18.32 17.35
C SER A 15 -2.55 -17.04 17.83
N LYS A 16 -2.26 -16.09 16.92
CA LYS A 16 -1.51 -14.87 17.26
C LYS A 16 -2.44 -13.69 17.45
N LYS A 17 -2.18 -12.88 18.49
CA LYS A 17 -2.89 -11.62 18.73
C LYS A 17 -2.12 -10.47 18.07
N PHE A 18 -2.67 -9.93 17.00
CA PHE A 18 -2.14 -8.74 16.32
C PHE A 18 -3.12 -7.58 16.43
N ARG A 19 -2.61 -6.35 16.36
CA ARG A 19 -3.45 -5.20 15.99
C ARG A 19 -3.86 -5.35 14.52
N HIS A 20 -5.02 -4.79 14.16
CA HIS A 20 -5.59 -4.86 12.81
C HIS A 20 -5.58 -3.47 12.14
N GLY A 21 -5.83 -3.45 10.83
CA GLY A 21 -6.08 -2.23 10.06
C GLY A 21 -4.84 -1.55 9.48
N ILE A 22 -5.03 -0.31 9.04
CA ILE A 22 -3.97 0.54 8.48
C ILE A 22 -3.79 1.75 9.38
N VAL A 23 -2.55 2.10 9.70
CA VAL A 23 -2.21 3.36 10.40
C VAL A 23 -1.44 4.26 9.46
N ILE A 24 -1.94 5.47 9.24
CA ILE A 24 -1.26 6.49 8.45
C ILE A 24 -0.55 7.47 9.39
N LEU A 25 0.73 7.65 9.14
CA LEU A 25 1.56 8.71 9.70
C LEU A 25 1.94 9.64 8.55
N SER A 26 1.98 10.94 8.79
CA SER A 26 2.34 11.92 7.76
C SER A 26 3.32 12.91 8.33
N GLU A 27 4.35 13.27 7.56
CA GLU A 27 5.15 14.44 7.85
C GLU A 27 4.30 15.71 7.74
N ASP A 28 4.60 16.71 8.57
CA ASP A 28 3.88 17.98 8.61
C ASP A 28 3.98 18.78 7.30
N THR A 29 4.98 18.48 6.47
CA THR A 29 5.21 19.10 5.17
C THR A 29 4.38 18.48 4.04
N VAL A 30 3.73 17.33 4.24
CA VAL A 30 2.88 16.71 3.21
C VAL A 30 1.61 17.55 3.01
N PRO A 31 1.24 17.93 1.77
CA PRO A 31 0.04 18.71 1.50
C PRO A 31 -1.26 18.07 2.05
N GLN A 32 -2.15 18.88 2.60
CA GLN A 32 -3.37 18.39 3.27
C GLN A 32 -4.29 17.62 2.32
N ASN A 33 -4.44 18.07 1.07
CA ASN A 33 -5.24 17.38 0.05
C ASN A 33 -4.76 15.94 -0.20
N ILE A 34 -3.45 15.69 -0.17
CA ILE A 34 -2.90 14.34 -0.30
C ILE A 34 -3.24 13.49 0.93
N ARG A 35 -3.14 14.07 2.14
CA ARG A 35 -3.52 13.37 3.38
C ARG A 35 -5.00 12.98 3.36
N ASP A 36 -5.86 13.86 2.87
CA ASP A 36 -7.30 13.62 2.78
C ASP A 36 -7.63 12.51 1.78
N GLU A 37 -6.99 12.50 0.62
CA GLU A 37 -7.13 11.43 -0.39
C GLU A 37 -6.66 10.07 0.17
N PHE A 38 -5.50 10.03 0.83
CA PHE A 38 -5.04 8.81 1.51
C PHE A 38 -6.01 8.37 2.62
N SER A 39 -6.52 9.30 3.43
CA SER A 39 -7.46 9.00 4.50
C SER A 39 -8.74 8.37 3.95
N GLN A 40 -9.31 8.96 2.90
CA GLN A 40 -10.53 8.45 2.25
C GLN A 40 -10.28 7.09 1.59
N PHE A 41 -9.20 6.94 0.82
CA PHE A 41 -8.87 5.68 0.19
C PHE A 41 -8.61 4.57 1.21
N ASN A 42 -7.92 4.85 2.31
CA ASN A 42 -7.69 3.86 3.37
C ASN A 42 -8.97 3.43 4.07
N LYS A 43 -9.91 4.36 4.32
CA LYS A 43 -11.25 4.00 4.83
C LYS A 43 -11.97 3.04 3.88
N TRP A 44 -11.89 3.28 2.58
CA TRP A 44 -12.43 2.35 1.59
C TRP A 44 -11.72 1.00 1.64
N LEU A 45 -10.38 0.97 1.68
CA LEU A 45 -9.59 -0.26 1.73
C LEU A 45 -9.97 -1.16 2.92
N ILE A 46 -10.04 -0.61 4.14
CA ILE A 46 -10.36 -1.39 5.35
C ILE A 46 -11.81 -1.91 5.35
N ASN A 47 -12.71 -1.31 4.59
CA ASN A 47 -14.09 -1.78 4.44
C ASN A 47 -14.21 -2.91 3.40
N HIS A 48 -13.24 -3.04 2.49
CA HIS A 48 -13.28 -4.00 1.37
C HIS A 48 -12.30 -5.17 1.51
N PHE A 49 -11.23 -5.00 2.29
CA PHE A 49 -10.17 -6.00 2.42
C PHE A 49 -9.79 -6.23 3.89
N ASP A 50 -9.32 -7.44 4.19
CA ASP A 50 -8.89 -7.80 5.55
C ASP A 50 -7.46 -7.33 5.78
N PHE A 51 -7.24 -6.51 6.81
CA PHE A 51 -5.91 -6.14 7.31
C PHE A 51 -5.66 -6.79 8.68
N PRO A 52 -5.44 -8.12 8.73
CA PRO A 52 -5.37 -8.88 9.97
C PRO A 52 -4.10 -8.62 10.79
N ILE A 53 -3.06 -8.07 10.15
CA ILE A 53 -1.87 -7.59 10.82
C ILE A 53 -1.72 -6.12 10.45
N GLN A 54 -1.73 -5.24 11.46
CA GLN A 54 -1.68 -3.81 11.26
C GLN A 54 -0.46 -3.42 10.43
N ILE A 55 -0.68 -2.59 9.42
CA ILE A 55 0.39 -2.01 8.60
C ILE A 55 0.49 -0.52 8.88
N LYS A 56 1.72 -0.03 9.06
CA LYS A 56 1.98 1.40 9.28
C LYS A 56 2.53 2.03 8.02
N THR A 57 1.84 3.01 7.46
CA THR A 57 2.28 3.75 6.28
C THR A 57 2.70 5.15 6.69
N THR A 58 3.92 5.54 6.34
CA THR A 58 4.43 6.90 6.55
C THR A 58 4.49 7.65 5.24
N LEU A 59 3.76 8.77 5.14
CA LEU A 59 3.79 9.71 4.03
C LEU A 59 4.95 10.68 4.22
N ILE A 60 5.81 10.78 3.21
CA ILE A 60 7.05 11.57 3.24
C ILE A 60 6.98 12.58 2.09
N ASN A 61 7.21 13.87 2.39
CA ASN A 61 7.19 14.90 1.36
C ASN A 61 8.49 14.90 0.54
N SER A 62 8.71 13.82 -0.22
CA SER A 62 9.83 13.62 -1.14
C SER A 62 9.31 12.97 -2.43
N LYS A 63 10.05 13.14 -3.54
CA LYS A 63 9.79 12.46 -4.81
C LYS A 63 10.04 10.95 -4.74
N MET A 64 11.09 10.59 -4.00
CA MET A 64 11.57 9.22 -3.89
C MET A 64 12.11 9.00 -2.49
N VAL A 65 12.20 7.74 -2.09
CA VAL A 65 12.87 7.31 -0.86
C VAL A 65 14.05 6.43 -1.21
N GLN A 66 15.14 6.57 -0.47
CA GLN A 66 16.32 5.76 -0.67
C GLN A 66 16.20 4.41 0.05
N MET A 67 16.48 3.33 -0.66
CA MET A 67 16.61 1.98 -0.14
C MET A 67 17.94 1.81 0.61
N ASN A 68 18.08 0.73 1.38
CA ASN A 68 19.31 0.45 2.13
C ASN A 68 20.54 0.26 1.24
N ASN A 69 20.34 -0.15 -0.03
CA ASN A 69 21.40 -0.33 -1.02
C ASN A 69 21.73 0.96 -1.79
N GLY A 70 21.14 2.11 -1.40
CA GLY A 70 21.37 3.39 -2.04
C GLY A 70 20.47 3.69 -3.25
N ALA A 71 19.68 2.72 -3.74
CA ALA A 71 18.75 2.93 -4.86
C ALA A 71 17.55 3.80 -4.45
N TRP A 72 17.03 4.59 -5.37
CA TRP A 72 15.84 5.43 -5.15
C TRP A 72 14.59 4.74 -5.68
N THR A 73 13.48 4.80 -4.93
CA THR A 73 12.19 4.20 -5.31
C THR A 73 10.99 5.08 -4.94
N TYR A 74 9.85 4.84 -5.58
CA TYR A 74 8.56 5.53 -5.38
C TYR A 74 7.70 4.91 -4.26
N GLY A 75 8.21 3.90 -3.57
CA GLY A 75 7.55 3.22 -2.46
C GLY A 75 8.49 2.17 -1.85
N ILE A 76 8.34 1.91 -0.56
CA ILE A 76 9.05 0.80 0.10
C ILE A 76 8.10 0.12 1.08
N PHE A 77 7.70 -1.11 0.77
CA PHE A 77 7.23 -2.07 1.74
C PHE A 77 8.40 -2.76 2.45
N LYS A 78 8.37 -2.78 3.78
CA LYS A 78 9.28 -3.60 4.60
C LYS A 78 8.47 -4.37 5.63
N TYR A 79 8.75 -5.66 5.73
CA TYR A 79 8.33 -6.47 6.87
C TYR A 79 9.57 -6.86 7.68
N TYR A 80 9.41 -6.94 9.00
CA TYR A 80 10.49 -7.33 9.90
C TYR A 80 10.16 -8.69 10.51
N SER A 81 11.12 -9.62 10.48
CA SER A 81 11.01 -10.93 11.14
C SER A 81 10.87 -10.84 12.67
N SER A 82 11.24 -9.69 13.27
CA SER A 82 11.28 -9.45 14.71
C SER A 82 10.05 -8.67 15.22
N ASN A 83 8.91 -9.36 15.40
CA ASN A 83 7.70 -8.91 16.15
C ASN A 83 7.24 -7.45 15.93
N ARG A 84 7.63 -6.85 14.81
CA ARG A 84 7.38 -5.47 14.41
C ARG A 84 6.39 -5.51 13.27
N TYR A 85 5.37 -4.66 13.37
CA TYR A 85 4.36 -4.51 12.33
C TYR A 85 5.01 -4.19 10.97
N PRO A 86 4.46 -4.71 9.86
CA PRO A 86 4.88 -4.29 8.52
C PRO A 86 4.74 -2.77 8.37
N VAL A 87 5.65 -2.19 7.60
CA VAL A 87 5.68 -0.75 7.36
C VAL A 87 5.76 -0.45 5.86
N ILE A 88 5.14 0.65 5.47
CA ILE A 88 5.29 1.26 4.15
C ILE A 88 5.85 2.66 4.32
N LYS A 89 6.85 3.02 3.51
CA LYS A 89 7.26 4.42 3.32
C LYS A 89 6.78 4.88 1.94
N MET A 90 5.94 5.91 1.91
CA MET A 90 5.41 6.47 0.68
C MET A 90 5.95 7.89 0.46
N PRO A 91 6.87 8.08 -0.51
CA PRO A 91 7.13 9.41 -1.05
C PRO A 91 5.88 9.93 -1.75
N VAL A 92 5.46 11.16 -1.46
CA VAL A 92 4.24 11.77 -2.00
C VAL A 92 4.44 13.16 -2.60
N ALA A 93 5.68 13.66 -2.66
CA ALA A 93 5.94 14.96 -3.28
C ALA A 93 6.03 14.84 -4.80
N SER A 94 5.41 15.78 -5.51
CA SER A 94 5.80 16.10 -6.87
C SER A 94 7.08 16.94 -6.80
N GLY A 95 7.85 17.02 -7.87
CA GLY A 95 8.73 18.17 -7.97
C GLY A 95 8.87 18.60 -9.40
N GLU A 96 7.85 19.35 -9.78
CA GLU A 96 7.63 19.90 -11.10
C GLU A 96 6.93 18.89 -12.02
N ILE A 97 5.69 19.27 -12.36
CA ILE A 97 4.76 18.69 -13.34
C ILE A 97 4.02 17.43 -12.87
N ASN A 98 2.74 17.64 -12.51
CA ASN A 98 1.61 16.71 -12.55
C ASN A 98 1.91 15.21 -12.34
N TRP A 99 2.25 14.80 -11.12
CA TRP A 99 1.93 13.43 -10.70
C TRP A 99 0.47 13.41 -10.28
N ASP A 100 -0.33 12.63 -10.98
CA ASP A 100 -1.72 12.42 -10.63
C ASP A 100 -1.78 11.71 -9.26
N ILE A 101 -2.75 12.09 -8.42
CA ILE A 101 -3.02 11.38 -7.16
C ILE A 101 -3.18 9.88 -7.42
N GLU A 102 -3.68 9.49 -8.60
CA GLU A 102 -3.77 8.11 -9.06
C GLU A 102 -2.42 7.39 -9.10
N ASP A 103 -1.33 8.04 -9.50
CA ASP A 103 0.00 7.40 -9.55
C ASP A 103 0.57 7.19 -8.14
N ILE A 104 0.34 8.13 -7.23
CA ILE A 104 0.75 8.03 -5.83
C ILE A 104 -0.04 6.90 -5.15
N LEU A 105 -1.37 6.90 -5.31
CA LEU A 105 -2.23 5.82 -4.80
C LEU A 105 -1.88 4.48 -5.47
N GLY A 106 -1.46 4.49 -6.73
CA GLY A 106 -1.12 3.29 -7.49
C GLY A 106 0.16 2.67 -6.95
N SER A 107 1.15 3.49 -6.62
CA SER A 107 2.36 3.06 -5.93
C SER A 107 2.05 2.54 -4.52
N TYR A 108 1.11 3.17 -3.81
CA TYR A 108 0.66 2.64 -2.52
C TYR A 108 -0.03 1.28 -2.65
N VAL A 109 -0.88 1.06 -3.66
CA VAL A 109 -1.50 -0.23 -3.96
C VAL A 109 -0.47 -1.29 -4.35
N HIS A 110 0.62 -0.90 -5.04
CA HIS A 110 1.74 -1.78 -5.33
C HIS A 110 2.33 -2.34 -4.02
N GLU A 111 2.69 -1.46 -3.08
CA GLU A 111 3.24 -1.86 -1.78
C GLU A 111 2.26 -2.67 -0.93
N LEU A 112 0.97 -2.31 -0.96
CA LEU A 112 -0.07 -3.11 -0.29
C LEU A 112 -0.23 -4.50 -0.91
N THR A 113 0.02 -4.66 -2.21
CA THR A 113 0.01 -5.98 -2.84
C THR A 113 1.14 -6.85 -2.29
N HIS A 114 2.33 -6.29 -2.07
CA HIS A 114 3.42 -7.00 -1.39
C HIS A 114 3.04 -7.37 0.05
N TYR A 115 2.34 -6.49 0.78
CA TYR A 115 1.77 -6.84 2.08
C TYR A 115 0.88 -8.09 2.01
N PHE A 116 -0.04 -8.16 1.05
CA PHE A 116 -0.94 -9.31 0.91
C PHE A 116 -0.23 -10.60 0.48
N GLN A 117 0.80 -10.48 -0.37
CA GLN A 117 1.65 -11.61 -0.78
C GLN A 117 2.43 -12.16 0.42
N TRP A 118 3.05 -11.28 1.20
CA TRP A 118 3.73 -11.64 2.46
C TRP A 118 2.77 -12.26 3.47
N LEU A 119 1.62 -11.61 3.70
CA LEU A 119 0.60 -12.04 4.65
C LEU A 119 0.13 -13.47 4.35
N ASN A 120 0.02 -13.84 3.08
CA ASN A 120 -0.44 -15.17 2.69
C ASN A 120 0.68 -16.16 2.36
N GLN A 121 1.94 -15.81 2.65
CA GLN A 121 3.13 -16.64 2.39
C GLN A 121 3.14 -17.21 0.97
N TYR A 122 3.03 -16.34 -0.03
CA TYR A 122 3.12 -16.75 -1.42
C TYR A 122 4.55 -17.20 -1.74
N GLU A 123 4.69 -18.43 -2.21
CA GLU A 123 5.92 -18.92 -2.83
C GLU A 123 5.91 -18.49 -4.30
N GLN A 124 6.73 -17.50 -4.63
CA GLN A 124 6.85 -16.92 -5.97
C GLN A 124 8.22 -16.25 -6.11
N THR A 125 8.66 -16.07 -7.34
CA THR A 125 9.86 -15.28 -7.64
C THR A 125 9.61 -13.78 -7.44
N ASP A 126 10.68 -13.01 -7.23
CA ASP A 126 10.59 -11.55 -7.14
C ASP A 126 9.91 -10.96 -8.40
N GLN A 127 10.25 -11.46 -9.59
CA GLN A 127 9.66 -11.01 -10.85
C GLN A 127 8.14 -11.25 -10.90
N GLU A 128 7.66 -12.40 -10.41
CA GLU A 128 6.22 -12.69 -10.35
C GLU A 128 5.51 -11.83 -9.31
N SER A 129 6.15 -11.60 -8.16
CA SER A 129 5.66 -10.73 -7.10
C SER A 129 5.45 -9.31 -7.61
N GLU A 130 6.46 -8.73 -8.25
CA GLU A 130 6.45 -7.41 -8.88
C GLU A 130 5.41 -7.29 -10.00
N ARG A 131 5.30 -8.33 -10.86
CA ARG A 131 4.30 -8.34 -11.94
C ARG A 131 2.88 -8.28 -11.39
N GLN A 132 2.60 -9.01 -10.32
CA GLN A 132 1.29 -8.98 -9.67
C GLN A 132 1.04 -7.64 -8.97
N ALA A 133 2.03 -7.07 -8.28
CA ALA A 133 1.91 -5.76 -7.64
C ALA A 133 1.57 -4.67 -8.67
N ASN A 134 2.26 -4.67 -9.81
CA ASN A 134 1.97 -3.78 -10.94
C ASN A 134 0.58 -3.98 -11.55
N TYR A 135 0.13 -5.23 -11.68
CA TYR A 135 -1.21 -5.54 -12.19
C TYR A 135 -2.35 -4.94 -11.35
N HIS A 136 -2.15 -4.80 -10.04
CA HIS A 136 -3.20 -4.33 -9.13
C HIS A 136 -3.28 -2.80 -8.98
N ARG A 137 -2.21 -2.04 -9.27
CA ARG A 137 -2.08 -0.58 -9.05
C ARG A 137 -3.36 0.20 -9.37
N TYR A 138 -3.70 0.30 -10.66
CA TYR A 138 -4.85 1.08 -11.11
C TYR A 138 -6.18 0.32 -11.01
N ARG A 139 -6.16 -1.00 -10.80
CA ARG A 139 -7.42 -1.77 -10.63
C ARG A 139 -8.11 -1.42 -9.32
N LYS A 140 -7.35 -1.29 -8.23
CA LYS A 140 -7.93 -0.95 -6.92
C LYS A 140 -8.39 0.50 -6.87
N ILE A 141 -7.67 1.41 -7.52
CA ILE A 141 -8.07 2.81 -7.66
C ILE A 141 -9.37 2.92 -8.46
N ARG A 142 -9.47 2.27 -9.62
CA ARG A 142 -10.70 2.29 -10.42
C ARG A 142 -11.91 1.75 -9.66
N ASN A 143 -11.73 0.67 -8.90
CA ASN A 143 -12.81 0.15 -8.04
C ASN A 143 -13.22 1.18 -6.98
N TYR A 144 -12.26 1.80 -6.31
CA TYR A 144 -12.53 2.85 -5.33
C TYR A 144 -13.30 4.02 -5.94
N TYR A 145 -12.84 4.57 -7.06
CA TYR A 145 -13.50 5.68 -7.74
C TYR A 145 -14.91 5.33 -8.19
N LYS A 146 -15.10 4.14 -8.75
CA LYS A 146 -16.42 3.62 -9.09
C LYS A 146 -17.35 3.59 -7.87
N ASP A 147 -16.88 3.10 -6.72
CA ASP A 147 -17.71 2.95 -5.52
C ASP A 147 -18.08 4.30 -4.89
N ILE A 148 -17.23 5.33 -5.04
CA ILE A 148 -17.53 6.69 -4.58
C ILE A 148 -18.20 7.58 -5.64
N GLY A 149 -18.50 7.03 -6.83
CA GLY A 149 -19.14 7.77 -7.93
C GLY A 149 -18.24 8.83 -8.59
N ARG A 150 -16.92 8.66 -8.55
CA ARG A 150 -15.95 9.51 -9.26
C ARG A 150 -15.68 8.90 -10.64
N ASP A 151 -15.83 9.70 -11.69
CA ASP A 151 -15.55 9.26 -13.06
C ASP A 151 -14.08 8.84 -13.19
N THR A 152 -13.84 7.62 -13.69
CA THR A 152 -12.49 7.15 -14.03
C THR A 152 -12.16 7.63 -15.43
N ILE A 153 -11.11 8.45 -15.60
CA ILE A 153 -10.59 8.78 -16.92
C ILE A 153 -9.93 7.50 -17.47
N VAL A 154 -10.37 7.07 -18.65
CA VAL A 154 -9.92 5.85 -19.33
C VAL A 154 -8.54 6.05 -19.93
#